data_AF-A0A850PZG0-F1
#
_entry.id   AF-A0A850PZG0-F1
#
_cell.length_a   1.000
_cell.length_b   1.000
_cell.length_c   1.000
_cell.angle_alpha   90.00
_cell.angle_beta   90.00
_cell.angle_gamma   90.00
#
_symmetry.space_group_name_H-M   'P 1'
#
loop_
_entity.id
_entity.type
_entity.pdbx_description
1 polymer ?
#
loop_
_entity_poly.entity_id
_entity_poly.type
_entity_poly.pdbx_seq_one_letter_code
_entity_poly.pdbx_strand_id
1 'polypeptide(L)' 'MTTDERAFAFVLGSLDDASAAHVAEEIGQSFEMRQRVRYWREQLAPLLPPPIEEVYENPVSWEEVEAVVFGRA' A
#
# COMPACT_ATOMS: atom_id res chain seq x y z
N MET A 1 -19.98 -14.73 2.10
CA MET A 1 -18.56 -14.88 1.79
C MET A 1 -17.87 -15.65 2.89
N THR A 2 -16.99 -16.58 2.52
CA THR A 2 -16.12 -17.31 3.45
C THR A 2 -15.03 -16.39 4.02
N THR A 3 -14.34 -16.81 5.09
CA THR A 3 -13.19 -16.09 5.66
C THR A 3 -12.11 -15.83 4.61
N ASP A 4 -11.85 -16.82 3.76
CA ASP A 4 -10.82 -16.74 2.70
C ASP A 4 -11.20 -15.72 1.62
N GLU A 5 -12.45 -15.71 1.17
CA GLU A 5 -12.98 -14.74 0.20
C GLU A 5 -12.94 -13.30 0.75
N ARG A 6 -13.29 -13.11 2.03
CA ARG A 6 -13.21 -11.79 2.68
C ARG A 6 -11.76 -11.31 2.78
N ALA A 7 -10.84 -12.19 3.17
CA ALA A 7 -9.43 -11.86 3.25
C ALA A 7 -8.85 -11.49 1.88
N PHE A 8 -9.19 -12.25 0.83
CA PHE A 8 -8.76 -11.96 -0.53
C PHE A 8 -9.29 -10.60 -1.03
N ALA A 9 -10.60 -10.35 -0.88
CA ALA A 9 -11.22 -9.08 -1.28
C ALA A 9 -10.65 -7.88 -0.49
N PHE A 10 -10.36 -8.06 0.80
CA PHE A 10 -9.70 -7.04 1.62
C PHE A 10 -8.30 -6.71 1.10
N VAL A 11 -7.49 -7.73 0.75
CA VAL A 11 -6.14 -7.51 0.21
C VAL A 11 -6.18 -6.84 -1.17
N LEU A 12 -7.17 -7.15 -2.00
CA LEU A 12 -7.38 -6.48 -3.28
C LEU A 12 -7.96 -5.07 -3.17
N GLY A 13 -8.43 -4.67 -1.98
CA GLY A 13 -9.10 -3.37 -1.79
C GLY A 13 -10.44 -3.26 -2.52
N SER A 14 -11.12 -4.39 -2.77
CA SER A 14 -12.40 -4.42 -3.51
C SER A 14 -13.64 -4.40 -2.60
N LEU A 15 -13.45 -4.38 -1.28
CA LEU A 15 -14.52 -4.24 -0.30
C LEU A 15 -14.97 -2.77 -0.20
N ASP A 16 -16.24 -2.56 0.12
CA ASP A 16 -16.73 -1.25 0.58
C ASP A 16 -16.11 -0.89 1.95
N ASP A 17 -16.17 0.40 2.31
CA ASP A 17 -15.54 0.93 3.52
C ASP A 17 -16.00 0.23 4.81
N ALA A 18 -17.29 -0.11 4.92
CA ALA A 18 -17.83 -0.73 6.12
C ALA A 18 -17.34 -2.18 6.25
N SER A 19 -17.37 -2.93 5.14
CA SER A 19 -16.85 -4.30 5.06
C SER A 19 -15.34 -4.34 5.31
N ALA A 20 -14.59 -3.39 4.76
CA ALA A 20 -13.16 -3.27 4.98
C ALA A 20 -12.81 -2.96 6.45
N ALA A 21 -13.54 -2.05 7.09
CA ALA A 21 -13.37 -1.73 8.50
C ALA A 21 -13.64 -2.95 9.40
N HIS A 22 -14.68 -3.73 9.09
CA HIS A 22 -14.99 -4.94 9.85
C HIS A 22 -13.89 -6.00 9.74
N VAL A 23 -13.35 -6.24 8.53
CA VAL A 23 -12.22 -7.16 8.35
C VAL A 23 -10.97 -6.63 9.07
N ALA A 24 -10.72 -5.32 9.05
CA ALA A 24 -9.59 -4.70 9.76
C ALA A 24 -9.67 -4.93 11.28
N GLU A 25 -10.86 -4.83 11.88
CA GLU A 25 -11.09 -5.16 13.28
C GLU A 25 -10.88 -6.66 13.54
N GLU A 26 -11.43 -7.53 12.68
CA GLU A 26 -11.33 -8.99 12.79
C GLU A 26 -9.87 -9.48 12.72
N ILE A 27 -9.00 -8.84 11.93
CA ILE A 27 -7.55 -9.14 11.90
C ILE A 27 -6.90 -9.00 13.28
N GLY A 28 -7.38 -8.06 14.12
CA GLY A 28 -6.91 -7.86 15.48
C GLY A 28 -7.32 -9.01 16.43
N GLN A 29 -8.48 -9.59 16.20
CA GLN A 29 -9.13 -10.52 17.14
C GLN A 29 -9.01 -12.00 16.71
N SER A 30 -8.92 -12.28 15.41
CA SER A 30 -8.93 -13.61 14.83
C SER A 30 -7.57 -14.00 14.25
N PHE A 31 -6.98 -15.06 14.80
CA PHE A 31 -5.75 -15.64 14.25
C PHE A 31 -5.95 -16.15 12.83
N GLU A 32 -7.08 -16.79 12.55
CA GLU A 32 -7.39 -17.33 11.22
C GLU A 32 -7.46 -16.22 10.17
N MET A 33 -8.21 -15.15 10.43
CA MET A 33 -8.32 -14.02 9.50
C MET A 33 -6.96 -13.39 9.23
N ARG A 34 -6.15 -13.20 10.28
CA ARG A 34 -4.79 -12.66 10.16
C ARG A 34 -3.90 -13.54 9.28
N GLN A 35 -3.96 -14.87 9.43
CA GLN A 35 -3.21 -15.80 8.59
C GLN A 35 -3.66 -15.74 7.13
N ARG A 36 -4.97 -15.64 6.87
CA ARG A 36 -5.51 -15.55 5.51
C ARG A 36 -5.13 -14.26 4.80
N VAL A 37 -5.23 -13.12 5.48
CA VAL A 37 -4.80 -11.83 4.93
C VAL A 37 -3.29 -11.85 4.64
N ARG A 38 -2.49 -12.41 5.54
CA ARG A 38 -1.04 -12.57 5.33
C ARG A 38 -0.75 -13.45 4.11
N TYR A 39 -1.38 -14.62 4.03
CA TYR A 39 -1.24 -15.54 2.91
C TYR A 39 -1.50 -14.84 1.58
N TRP A 40 -2.62 -14.13 1.45
CA TRP A 40 -2.96 -13.44 0.20
C TRP A 40 -2.01 -12.29 -0.13
N ARG A 41 -1.52 -11.55 0.87
CA ARG A 41 -0.48 -10.53 0.65
C ARG A 41 0.82 -11.15 0.11
N GLU A 42 1.24 -12.29 0.64
CA GLU A 42 2.44 -12.99 0.17
C GLU A 42 2.25 -13.55 -1.25
N GLN A 43 1.08 -14.12 -1.56
CA GLN A 43 0.77 -14.62 -2.91
C GLN A 43 0.67 -13.49 -3.96
N LEU A 44 0.20 -12.31 -3.56
CA LEU A 44 0.03 -11.16 -4.45
C LEU A 44 1.23 -10.20 -4.45
N ALA A 45 2.20 -10.36 -3.54
CA ALA A 45 3.40 -9.54 -3.48
C ALA A 45 4.17 -9.44 -4.83
N PRO A 46 4.28 -10.51 -5.65
CA PRO A 46 4.91 -10.40 -6.97
C PRO A 46 4.14 -9.53 -7.97
N LEU A 47 2.85 -9.26 -7.72
CA LEU A 47 1.94 -8.53 -8.60
C LEU A 47 1.74 -7.07 -8.19
N LEU A 48 2.07 -6.72 -6.94
CA LEU A 48 2.00 -5.35 -6.48
C LEU A 48 3.25 -4.61 -6.97
N PRO A 49 3.11 -3.40 -7.58
CA PRO A 49 4.28 -2.58 -7.83
C PRO A 49 5.01 -2.40 -6.50
N PRO A 50 6.36 -2.41 -6.51
CA PRO A 50 7.12 -2.18 -5.29
C PRO A 50 6.57 -0.90 -4.63
N PRO A 51 6.45 -0.88 -3.29
CA PRO A 51 6.11 0.36 -2.61
C PRO A 51 7.05 1.44 -3.14
N ILE A 52 6.49 2.57 -3.57
CA ILE A 52 7.28 3.70 -4.06
C ILE A 52 8.31 3.98 -2.97
N GLU A 53 9.58 3.66 -3.25
CA GLU A 53 10.67 3.97 -2.33
C GLU A 53 10.62 5.48 -2.07
N GLU A 54 10.85 5.81 -0.80
CA GLU A 54 10.84 7.15 -0.23
C GLU A 54 11.24 8.21 -1.26
N VAL A 55 10.46 9.29 -1.30
CA VAL A 55 10.79 10.49 -2.07
C VAL A 55 12.26 10.82 -1.77
N TYR A 56 13.15 10.58 -2.73
CA TYR A 56 14.48 11.17 -2.67
C TYR A 56 14.22 12.68 -2.68
N GLU A 57 14.42 13.32 -1.53
CA GLU A 57 14.57 14.77 -1.52
C GLU A 57 15.72 15.05 -2.48
N ASN A 58 15.39 15.60 -3.64
CA ASN A 58 16.40 16.00 -4.60
C ASN A 58 17.32 16.96 -3.86
N PRO A 59 18.62 16.63 -3.69
CA PRO A 59 19.52 17.47 -2.90
C PRO A 59 19.73 18.84 -3.54
N VAL A 60 19.24 19.02 -4.78
CA VAL A 60 19.26 20.25 -5.54
C VAL A 60 17.86 20.83 -5.57
N SER A 61 17.73 22.07 -5.11
CA SER A 61 16.50 22.83 -5.19
C SER A 61 16.20 23.24 -6.65
N TRP A 62 14.92 23.43 -6.99
CA TRP A 62 14.54 23.93 -8.32
C TRP A 62 15.14 25.30 -8.63
N GLU A 63 15.43 26.11 -7.61
CA GLU A 63 16.06 27.42 -7.73
C GLU A 63 17.52 27.31 -8.20
N GLU A 64 18.28 26.33 -7.69
CA GLU A 64 19.64 26.04 -8.16
C GLU A 64 19.65 25.53 -9.60
N VAL A 65 18.67 24.69 -9.97
CA VAL A 65 18.51 24.23 -11.36
C VAL A 65 18.22 25.42 -12.28
N GLU A 66 17.31 26.32 -11.88
CA GLU A 66 16.99 27.52 -12.67
C GLU A 66 18.18 28.47 -12.81
N ALA A 67 18.98 28.67 -11.76
CA ALA A 67 20.18 29.50 -11.81
C ALA A 67 21.21 28.96 -12.82
N VAL A 68 21.43 27.64 -12.85
CA VAL A 68 22.37 26.99 -13.78
C VAL A 68 21.83 26.99 -15.22
N VAL A 69 20.54 26.72 -15.42
CA VAL A 69 19.94 26.56 -16.75
C VAL A 69 19.63 27.90 -17.41
N PHE A 70 19.11 28.87 -16.64
CA PHE A 70 18.64 30.15 -17.15
C PHE A 70 19.52 31.34 -16.76
N GLY A 71 20.59 31.13 -15.97
CA GLY A 71 21.59 32.15 -15.69
C GLY A 71 21.10 33.30 -14.82
N ARG A 72 20.26 33.04 -13.82
CA ARG A 72 19.91 34.05 -12.81
C ARG A 72 20.95 34.05 -11.68
N ALA A 73 21.59 35.20 -11.51
CA ALA A 73 22.55 35.51 -10.44
C ALA A 73 21.87 35.86 -9.12
#